data_AF-A0A8J5MV44-F1
#
_entry.id   AF-A0A8J5MV44-F1
#
_cell.length_a   1.000
_cell.length_b   1.000
_cell.length_c   1.000
_cell.angle_alpha   90.00
_cell.angle_beta   90.00
_cell.angle_gamma   90.00
#
_symmetry.space_group_name_H-M   'P 1'
#
loop_
_entity.id
_entity.type
_entity.pdbx_description
1 polymer ?
#
loop_
_entity_poly.entity_id
_entity_poly.type
_entity_poly.pdbx_seq_one_letter_code
_entity_poly.pdbx_strand_id
1 'polypeptide(L)'
;MSGCGGGHGHDHSGHGSCGDGHEHTPPELGVAYSLYTRIDVDNVECLNEAVEGSGKTVFKPWEDRLSREKFVESDADEELLFNIPFTDNIKLKGIIVIGGENGHHPSKMRLFKNRAHMTFDDVNMTADQEFELHPDPSGTLEYTTK
;
A
#
# COMPACT_ATOMS: atom_id res chain seq x y z
N MET A 1 52.00 58.41 4.19
CA MET A 1 50.59 58.21 3.81
C MET A 1 50.59 57.03 2.84
N SER A 2 50.66 55.79 3.33
CA SER A 2 49.49 54.95 3.69
C SER A 2 48.65 54.71 2.43
N GLY A 3 48.85 53.62 1.69
CA GLY A 3 48.17 52.32 1.87
C GLY A 3 47.23 52.11 0.66
N CYS A 4 46.87 50.92 0.17
CA CYS A 4 46.89 49.56 0.73
C CYS A 4 46.86 48.55 -0.43
N GLY A 5 47.54 47.40 -0.25
CA GLY A 5 47.44 46.21 -1.11
C GLY A 5 46.25 45.31 -0.75
N GLY A 6 46.04 44.28 -1.56
CA GLY A 6 44.90 43.37 -1.51
C GLY A 6 44.94 42.28 -0.43
N GLY A 7 43.85 41.52 -0.35
CA GLY A 7 43.72 40.31 0.46
C GLY A 7 42.36 39.65 0.26
N HIS A 8 42.38 38.38 -0.14
CA HIS A 8 41.26 37.43 -0.16
C HIS A 8 40.70 37.19 1.26
N GLY A 9 39.38 37.11 1.40
CA GLY A 9 38.70 36.63 2.60
C GLY A 9 37.49 35.77 2.24
N HIS A 10 37.59 34.47 2.51
CA HIS A 10 36.47 33.54 2.53
C HIS A 10 35.70 33.73 3.84
N ASP A 11 34.41 34.06 3.76
CA ASP A 11 33.53 34.10 4.92
C ASP A 11 32.54 32.92 4.86
N HIS A 12 32.67 32.02 5.82
CA HIS A 12 31.70 30.98 6.13
C HIS A 12 30.84 31.48 7.29
N SER A 13 29.64 31.93 6.98
CA SER A 13 28.66 32.38 7.98
C SER A 13 27.29 31.79 7.67
N GLY A 14 26.74 31.00 8.59
CA GLY A 14 25.30 30.66 8.59
C GLY A 14 24.93 29.23 8.98
N HIS A 15 25.14 28.88 10.26
CA HIS A 15 24.47 27.76 10.90
C HIS A 15 23.00 28.16 11.15
N GLY A 16 22.06 27.51 10.47
CA GLY A 16 20.61 27.73 10.61
C GLY A 16 19.87 26.40 10.54
N SER A 17 19.93 25.64 11.65
CA SER A 17 19.09 24.47 11.89
C SER A 17 17.73 24.93 12.40
N CYS A 18 16.67 24.71 11.61
CA CYS A 18 15.36 24.18 12.04
C CYS A 18 14.33 24.31 10.92
N GLY A 19 14.04 23.19 10.29
CA GLY A 19 13.04 23.08 9.23
C GLY A 19 12.94 21.62 8.85
N ASP A 20 12.66 20.77 9.83
CA ASP A 20 12.29 19.37 9.64
C ASP A 20 10.89 19.34 8.98
N GLY A 21 10.84 19.82 7.74
CA GLY A 21 9.82 19.41 6.79
C GLY A 21 10.24 18.03 6.33
N HIS A 22 9.93 17.01 7.13
CA HIS A 22 9.90 15.63 6.67
C HIS A 22 8.83 15.53 5.56
N GLU A 23 9.18 16.00 4.37
CA GLU A 23 8.59 15.51 3.13
C GLU A 23 9.09 14.07 3.00
N HIS A 24 8.42 13.18 3.73
CA HIS A 24 8.74 11.77 3.66
C HIS A 24 8.60 11.32 2.21
N THR A 25 9.72 10.87 1.64
CA THR A 25 9.71 10.30 0.31
C THR A 25 8.79 9.07 0.30
N PRO A 26 8.01 8.82 -0.79
CA PRO A 26 7.10 7.68 -0.89
C PRO A 26 7.70 6.32 -0.45
N PRO A 27 8.98 5.98 -0.76
CA PRO A 27 9.54 4.70 -0.36
C PRO A 27 9.78 4.53 1.15
N GLU A 28 10.00 5.63 1.91
CA GLU A 28 10.22 5.55 3.36
C GLU A 28 8.90 5.42 4.15
N LEU A 29 7.81 5.98 3.62
CA LEU A 29 6.47 5.85 4.22
C LEU A 29 5.97 4.40 4.16
N GLY A 30 6.14 3.71 3.05
CA GLY A 30 5.58 2.37 2.91
C GLY A 30 6.24 1.29 3.75
N VAL A 31 7.51 1.48 4.16
CA VAL A 31 8.15 0.62 5.17
C VAL A 31 7.57 0.92 6.56
N ALA A 32 7.41 2.20 6.92
CA ALA A 32 6.93 2.61 8.23
C ALA A 32 5.44 2.26 8.47
N TYR A 33 4.64 2.14 7.41
CA TYR A 33 3.19 1.89 7.49
C TYR A 33 2.75 0.53 6.95
N SER A 34 3.68 -0.36 6.59
CA SER A 34 3.32 -1.72 6.15
C SER A 34 2.64 -2.48 7.28
N LEU A 35 1.39 -2.91 7.03
CA LEU A 35 0.64 -3.77 7.94
C LEU A 35 0.96 -5.25 7.73
N TYR A 36 1.89 -5.60 6.83
CA TYR A 36 2.20 -6.99 6.48
C TYR A 36 2.51 -7.85 7.72
N THR A 37 3.28 -7.33 8.67
CA THR A 37 3.62 -8.04 9.93
C THR A 37 2.46 -8.17 10.91
N ARG A 38 1.35 -7.45 10.67
CA ARG A 38 0.12 -7.47 11.48
C ARG A 38 -1.00 -8.28 10.83
N ILE A 39 -0.83 -8.72 9.59
CA ILE A 39 -1.78 -9.58 8.91
C ILE A 39 -1.54 -11.01 9.37
N ASP A 40 -2.61 -11.70 9.76
CA ASP A 40 -2.57 -13.13 10.03
C ASP A 40 -2.71 -13.91 8.72
N VAL A 41 -1.60 -13.99 7.97
CA VAL A 41 -1.55 -14.58 6.61
C VAL A 41 -1.99 -16.05 6.59
N ASP A 42 -1.86 -16.78 7.71
CA ASP A 42 -2.26 -18.19 7.80
C ASP A 42 -3.80 -18.34 7.81
N ASN A 43 -4.49 -17.37 8.40
CA ASN A 43 -5.96 -17.33 8.48
C ASN A 43 -6.61 -16.43 7.41
N VAL A 44 -5.84 -15.90 6.45
CA VAL A 44 -6.41 -15.18 5.31
C VAL A 44 -7.22 -16.14 4.44
N GLU A 45 -8.48 -15.78 4.21
CA GLU A 45 -9.35 -16.52 3.29
C GLU A 45 -9.58 -15.69 2.02
N CYS A 46 -9.42 -16.32 0.86
CA CYS A 46 -9.72 -15.73 -0.44
C CYS A 46 -10.79 -16.58 -1.13
N LEU A 47 -11.91 -15.97 -1.50
CA LEU A 47 -12.99 -16.64 -2.23
C LEU A 47 -12.91 -16.28 -3.72
N ASN A 48 -13.30 -17.26 -4.56
CA ASN A 48 -13.22 -17.23 -6.02
C ASN A 48 -11.78 -17.13 -6.58
N GLU A 49 -10.77 -17.58 -5.82
CA GLU A 49 -9.41 -17.75 -6.35
C GLU A 49 -9.29 -19.00 -7.24
N ALA A 50 -8.62 -18.88 -8.38
CA ALA A 50 -8.38 -19.99 -9.33
C ALA A 50 -7.52 -21.12 -8.73
N VAL A 51 -6.59 -20.74 -7.85
CA VAL A 51 -5.71 -21.67 -7.15
C VAL A 51 -5.92 -21.47 -5.66
N GLU A 52 -6.32 -22.55 -4.97
CA GLU A 52 -6.55 -22.54 -3.53
C GLU A 52 -5.29 -22.08 -2.77
N GLY A 53 -5.46 -21.08 -1.92
CA GLY A 53 -4.39 -20.49 -1.13
C GLY A 53 -3.44 -19.59 -1.94
N SER A 54 -3.80 -19.14 -3.14
CA SER A 54 -3.01 -18.16 -3.89
C SER A 54 -3.20 -16.75 -3.34
N GLY A 55 -4.42 -16.39 -2.89
CA GLY A 55 -4.77 -15.09 -2.34
C GLY A 55 -3.99 -14.73 -1.07
N LYS A 56 -3.60 -15.70 -0.23
CA LYS A 56 -2.71 -15.43 0.91
C LYS A 56 -1.27 -15.10 0.50
N THR A 57 -0.83 -15.56 -0.67
CA THR A 57 0.56 -15.38 -1.14
C THR A 57 0.82 -14.01 -1.77
N VAL A 58 -0.24 -13.24 -2.02
CA VAL A 58 -0.13 -11.88 -2.59
C VAL A 58 0.25 -10.83 -1.54
N PHE A 59 0.05 -11.13 -0.26
CA PHE A 59 0.56 -10.31 0.84
C PHE A 59 2.06 -10.53 0.98
N LYS A 60 2.84 -9.46 0.82
CA LYS A 60 4.31 -9.51 0.77
C LYS A 60 4.93 -8.38 1.59
N PRO A 61 6.20 -8.55 2.02
CA PRO A 61 7.01 -7.45 2.52
C PRO A 61 7.10 -6.29 1.52
N TRP A 62 7.32 -5.07 2.03
CA TRP A 62 7.42 -3.86 1.20
C TRP A 62 8.50 -3.94 0.11
N GLU A 63 9.59 -4.66 0.40
CA GLU A 63 10.73 -4.88 -0.51
C GLU A 63 10.33 -5.77 -1.70
N ASP A 64 9.47 -6.76 -1.47
CA ASP A 64 9.01 -7.72 -2.47
C ASP A 64 7.66 -7.33 -3.11
N ARG A 65 7.12 -6.14 -2.82
CA ARG A 65 5.79 -5.75 -3.29
C ARG A 65 5.64 -5.73 -4.81
N LEU A 66 6.75 -5.48 -5.53
CA LEU A 66 6.79 -5.48 -7.00
C LEU A 66 7.09 -6.87 -7.59
N SER A 67 7.39 -7.87 -6.75
CA SER A 67 7.59 -9.24 -7.23
C SER A 67 6.28 -9.79 -7.78
N ARG A 68 6.34 -10.37 -8.98
CA ARG A 68 5.18 -10.95 -9.69
C ARG A 68 5.17 -12.47 -9.68
N GLU A 69 6.09 -13.09 -8.94
CA GLU A 69 6.18 -14.55 -8.85
C GLU A 69 4.94 -15.18 -8.20
N LYS A 70 4.28 -14.42 -7.32
CA LYS A 70 3.06 -14.81 -6.61
C LYS A 70 1.96 -13.82 -6.96
N PHE A 71 0.86 -14.33 -7.48
CA PHE A 71 -0.31 -13.57 -7.88
C PHE A 71 -1.57 -14.37 -7.56
N VAL A 72 -2.72 -13.70 -7.64
CA VAL A 72 -4.04 -14.30 -7.49
C VAL A 72 -4.83 -13.97 -8.76
N GLU A 73 -5.49 -14.99 -9.29
CA GLU A 73 -6.42 -14.88 -10.41
C GLU A 73 -7.77 -15.41 -9.94
N SER A 74 -8.84 -14.89 -10.53
CA SER A 74 -10.17 -15.40 -10.26
C SER A 74 -10.49 -16.62 -11.10
N ASP A 75 -11.25 -17.58 -10.55
CA ASP A 75 -11.52 -18.87 -11.21
C ASP A 75 -12.63 -18.79 -12.27
N ALA A 76 -13.78 -18.27 -11.87
CA ALA A 76 -15.00 -18.28 -12.68
C ALA A 76 -15.44 -16.87 -13.08
N ASP A 77 -15.62 -15.99 -12.09
CA ASP A 77 -16.10 -14.63 -12.27
C ASP A 77 -15.00 -13.59 -12.02
N GLU A 78 -15.23 -12.32 -12.37
CA GLU A 78 -14.26 -11.21 -12.20
C GLU A 78 -14.13 -10.70 -10.75
N GLU A 79 -14.86 -11.30 -9.81
CA GLU A 79 -14.95 -10.85 -8.43
C GLU A 79 -14.06 -11.69 -7.50
N LEU A 80 -13.24 -11.06 -6.67
CA LEU A 80 -12.47 -11.73 -5.61
C LEU A 80 -12.86 -11.16 -4.25
N LEU A 81 -12.99 -12.02 -3.25
CA LEU A 81 -13.29 -11.61 -1.88
C LEU A 81 -12.16 -12.03 -0.96
N PHE A 82 -11.56 -11.04 -0.26
CA PHE A 82 -10.49 -11.27 0.71
C PHE A 82 -11.00 -11.01 2.12
N ASN A 83 -10.97 -12.04 2.97
CA ASN A 83 -11.11 -11.91 4.41
C ASN A 83 -9.72 -11.85 5.03
N ILE A 84 -9.34 -10.67 5.54
CA ILE A 84 -7.99 -10.41 6.06
C ILE A 84 -8.07 -10.21 7.58
N PRO A 85 -7.80 -11.25 8.38
CA PRO A 85 -7.66 -11.09 9.82
C PRO A 85 -6.36 -10.36 10.17
N PHE A 86 -6.44 -9.50 11.18
CA PHE A 86 -5.28 -8.83 11.77
C PHE A 86 -5.02 -9.37 13.17
N THR A 87 -3.73 -9.53 13.53
CA THR A 87 -3.30 -10.03 14.84
C THR A 87 -3.44 -9.00 15.96
N ASP A 88 -3.52 -7.72 15.61
CA ASP A 88 -3.64 -6.59 16.53
C ASP A 88 -4.69 -5.59 16.04
N ASN A 89 -5.13 -4.71 16.93
CA ASN A 89 -5.97 -3.58 16.55
C ASN A 89 -5.15 -2.57 15.74
N ILE A 90 -5.44 -2.47 14.45
CA ILE A 90 -4.77 -1.58 13.51
C ILE A 90 -5.70 -0.48 13.02
N LYS A 91 -5.12 0.63 12.58
CA LYS A 91 -5.83 1.65 11.81
C LYS A 91 -5.35 1.57 10.37
N LEU A 92 -6.23 1.11 9.49
CA LEU A 92 -5.99 1.16 8.06
C LEU A 92 -5.91 2.64 7.64
N LYS A 93 -4.81 3.02 6.98
CA LYS A 93 -4.59 4.37 6.46
C LYS A 93 -4.76 4.42 4.95
N GLY A 94 -4.26 3.41 4.27
CA GLY A 94 -4.30 3.29 2.83
C GLY A 94 -4.21 1.84 2.38
N ILE A 95 -4.64 1.61 1.16
CA ILE A 95 -4.57 0.32 0.46
C ILE A 95 -3.86 0.57 -0.86
N ILE A 96 -2.91 -0.28 -1.22
CA ILE A 96 -2.26 -0.26 -2.53
C ILE A 96 -2.62 -1.56 -3.22
N VAL A 97 -3.16 -1.47 -4.43
CA VAL A 97 -3.51 -2.63 -5.25
C VAL A 97 -2.62 -2.60 -6.48
N ILE A 98 -1.74 -3.58 -6.60
CA ILE A 98 -0.79 -3.69 -7.71
C ILE A 98 -1.36 -4.71 -8.69
N GLY A 99 -1.59 -4.29 -9.93
CA GLY A 99 -2.20 -5.11 -10.96
C GLY A 99 -2.23 -4.42 -12.33
N GLY A 100 -2.85 -5.05 -13.33
CA GLY A 100 -2.98 -4.49 -14.67
C GLY A 100 -1.91 -4.93 -15.67
N GLU A 101 -0.96 -5.77 -15.28
CA GLU A 101 -0.16 -6.49 -16.27
C GLU A 101 -1.10 -7.42 -17.07
N ASN A 102 -0.95 -7.44 -18.39
CA ASN A 102 -1.81 -8.18 -19.33
C ASN A 102 -3.25 -7.65 -19.50
N GLY A 103 -3.56 -6.44 -19.01
CA GLY A 103 -4.88 -5.83 -19.19
C GLY A 103 -5.97 -6.35 -18.26
N HIS A 104 -5.62 -7.23 -17.32
CA HIS A 104 -6.51 -7.70 -16.26
C HIS A 104 -6.25 -6.91 -14.98
N HIS A 105 -7.26 -6.19 -14.51
CA HIS A 105 -7.22 -5.47 -13.24
C HIS A 105 -8.60 -5.37 -12.61
N PRO A 106 -8.70 -5.33 -11.27
CA PRO A 106 -9.95 -4.98 -10.63
C PRO A 106 -10.25 -3.50 -10.91
N SER A 107 -11.49 -3.20 -11.27
CA SER A 107 -11.94 -1.82 -11.52
C SER A 107 -12.57 -1.16 -10.29
N LYS A 108 -13.00 -1.97 -9.32
CA LYS A 108 -13.69 -1.51 -8.12
C LYS A 108 -13.24 -2.32 -6.91
N MET A 109 -13.09 -1.64 -5.79
CA MET A 109 -12.84 -2.28 -4.49
C MET A 109 -13.87 -1.80 -3.47
N ARG A 110 -14.45 -2.76 -2.74
CA ARG A 110 -15.34 -2.50 -1.62
C ARG A 110 -14.63 -2.92 -0.35
N LEU A 111 -14.54 -1.99 0.61
CA LEU A 111 -13.94 -2.22 1.90
C LEU A 111 -15.05 -2.40 2.94
N PHE A 112 -14.94 -3.49 3.70
CA PHE A 112 -15.80 -3.78 4.85
C PHE A 112 -14.90 -3.94 6.08
N LYS A 113 -15.15 -3.16 7.14
CA LYS A 113 -14.33 -3.16 8.36
C LYS A 113 -15.06 -3.91 9.48
N ASN A 114 -14.28 -4.58 10.35
CA ASN A 114 -14.79 -5.27 11.54
C ASN A 114 -15.85 -6.35 11.26
N ARG A 115 -15.70 -7.08 10.15
CA ARG A 115 -16.54 -8.22 9.77
C ARG A 115 -15.62 -9.40 9.48
N ALA A 116 -15.88 -10.53 10.13
CA ALA A 116 -15.15 -11.78 9.89
C ALA A 116 -15.96 -12.68 8.95
N HIS A 117 -15.28 -13.47 8.14
CA HIS A 117 -15.87 -14.50 7.28
C HIS A 117 -17.00 -13.98 6.38
N MET A 118 -16.77 -12.85 5.69
CA MET A 118 -17.73 -12.36 4.71
C MET A 118 -17.80 -13.30 3.51
N THR A 119 -19.01 -13.42 2.97
CA THR A 119 -19.32 -14.18 1.76
C THR A 119 -19.86 -13.25 0.66
N PHE A 120 -20.00 -13.76 -0.56
CA PHE A 120 -20.58 -12.99 -1.67
C PHE A 120 -22.06 -12.60 -1.44
N ASP A 121 -22.79 -13.30 -0.56
CA ASP A 121 -24.13 -12.87 -0.17
C ASP A 121 -24.08 -11.56 0.65
N ASP A 122 -23.07 -11.42 1.51
CA ASP A 122 -22.90 -10.26 2.41
C ASP A 122 -22.40 -9.00 1.68
N VAL A 123 -21.80 -9.14 0.49
CA VAL A 123 -21.26 -7.98 -0.27
C VAL A 123 -22.34 -7.06 -0.82
N ASN A 124 -23.61 -7.49 -0.81
CA ASN A 124 -24.77 -6.69 -1.19
C ASN A 124 -25.14 -5.62 -0.14
N MET A 125 -24.54 -5.69 1.04
CA MET A 125 -24.70 -4.68 2.08
C MET A 125 -23.96 -3.39 1.72
N THR A 126 -24.27 -2.30 2.43
CA THR A 126 -23.51 -1.06 2.33
C THR A 126 -22.07 -1.28 2.77
N ALA A 127 -21.12 -1.04 1.86
CA ALA A 127 -19.70 -1.03 2.15
C ALA A 127 -19.32 0.19 3.01
N ASP A 128 -18.30 0.03 3.86
CA ASP A 128 -17.76 1.14 4.64
C ASP A 128 -17.12 2.19 3.73
N GLN A 129 -16.47 1.71 2.66
CA GLN A 129 -15.88 2.57 1.63
C GLN A 129 -15.83 1.83 0.30
N GLU A 130 -16.05 2.56 -0.79
CA GLU A 130 -15.87 2.06 -2.15
C GLU A 130 -14.78 2.89 -2.85
N PHE A 131 -13.98 2.23 -3.67
CA PHE A 131 -12.89 2.82 -4.42
C PHE A 131 -12.99 2.43 -5.88
N GLU A 132 -12.75 3.39 -6.76
CA GLU A 132 -12.51 3.13 -8.18
C GLU A 132 -11.02 2.83 -8.36
N LEU A 133 -10.72 1.59 -8.74
CA LEU A 133 -9.35 1.13 -8.91
C LEU A 133 -8.88 1.43 -10.33
N HIS A 134 -7.62 1.81 -10.44
CA HIS A 134 -6.95 2.08 -11.70
C HIS A 134 -5.77 1.12 -11.89
N PRO A 135 -5.42 0.77 -13.14
CA PRO A 135 -4.25 -0.04 -13.41
C PRO A 135 -2.99 0.63 -12.84
N ASP A 136 -2.27 -0.11 -11.98
CA ASP A 136 -1.04 0.37 -11.38
C ASP A 136 -0.01 -0.76 -11.28
N PRO A 137 0.72 -1.04 -12.37
CA PRO A 137 1.75 -2.06 -12.38
C PRO A 137 2.97 -1.69 -11.53
N SER A 138 3.05 -0.45 -11.05
CA SER A 138 4.17 0.13 -10.29
C SER A 138 3.92 0.29 -8.79
N GLY A 139 2.70 0.05 -8.30
CA GLY A 139 2.36 0.21 -6.88
C GLY A 139 2.58 1.62 -6.34
N THR A 140 2.23 2.62 -7.14
CA THR A 140 2.30 4.06 -6.83
C THR A 140 0.94 4.64 -6.41
N LEU A 141 -0.17 4.00 -6.77
CA LEU A 141 -1.51 4.44 -6.42
C LEU A 141 -1.89 3.92 -5.03
N GLU A 142 -2.05 4.86 -4.11
CA GLU A 142 -2.56 4.59 -2.76
C GLU A 142 -4.00 5.07 -2.62
N TYR A 143 -4.84 4.19 -2.11
CA TYR A 143 -6.25 4.44 -1.81
C TYR A 143 -6.42 4.70 -0.32
N THR A 144 -6.49 5.97 0.07
CA THR A 144 -6.61 6.37 1.48
C THR A 144 -7.98 6.01 2.05
N THR A 145 -8.00 5.38 3.22
CA THR A 145 -9.23 5.00 3.93
C THR A 145 -9.70 6.09 4.89
N LYS A 146 -11.01 6.25 5.04
CA LYS A 146 -11.67 7.20 5.96
C LYS A 146 -11.92 6.63 7.34
#